data_AF-A0A920F067-F1
#
_entry.id   AF-A0A920F067-F1
#
_cell.length_a   1.000
_cell.length_b   1.000
_cell.length_c   1.000
_cell.angle_alpha   90.00
_cell.angle_beta   90.00
_cell.angle_gamma   90.00
#
_symmetry.space_group_name_H-M   'P 1'
#
loop_
_entity.id
_entity.type
_entity.pdbx_description
1 polymer ?
#
loop_
_entity_poly.entity_id
_entity_poly.type
_entity_poly.pdbx_seq_one_letter_code
_entity_poly.pdbx_strand_id
1 'polypeptide(L)'
;MVRNLLLCVLYVFSSTCFAACETSLSAADNMMFDKRKISVDSSCEKFVINFEHKGKMPIAAGGHNVVIIKTKDFNTVVKKIDMKLGAETGFLPETPEVLAKTAIIGGGETASLSIDTSKLEKGGSYQFICSFPGHYAVMRGTLEVS
;
A
#
# COMPACT_ATOMS: atom_id res chain seq x y z
N MET A 1 42.46 -26.82 -46.82
CA MET A 1 41.10 -26.34 -46.47
C MET A 1 40.81 -26.76 -45.03
N VAL A 2 41.06 -25.88 -44.07
CA VAL A 2 40.87 -26.16 -42.63
C VAL A 2 39.48 -25.66 -42.23
N ARG A 3 38.63 -26.58 -41.79
CA ARG A 3 37.22 -26.33 -41.45
C ARG A 3 37.14 -25.90 -39.99
N ASN A 4 37.06 -24.58 -39.75
CA ASN A 4 36.85 -24.02 -38.42
C ASN A 4 35.47 -24.41 -37.89
N LEU A 5 35.47 -25.21 -36.83
CA LEU A 5 34.27 -25.57 -36.06
C LEU A 5 34.04 -24.47 -35.02
N LEU A 6 33.03 -23.62 -35.26
CA LEU A 6 32.63 -22.56 -34.35
C LEU A 6 31.71 -23.16 -33.26
N LEU A 7 32.23 -23.32 -32.04
CA LEU A 7 31.44 -23.69 -30.86
C LEU A 7 30.66 -22.47 -30.36
N CYS A 8 29.33 -22.49 -30.53
CA CYS A 8 28.41 -21.56 -29.88
C CYS A 8 28.29 -21.93 -28.38
N VAL A 9 28.91 -21.15 -27.51
CA VAL A 9 28.71 -21.22 -26.06
C VAL A 9 27.40 -20.50 -25.73
N LEU A 10 26.34 -21.27 -25.43
CA LEU A 10 25.07 -20.74 -24.94
C LEU A 10 25.22 -20.37 -23.46
N TYR A 11 25.45 -19.09 -23.19
CA TYR A 11 25.38 -18.52 -21.83
C TYR A 11 23.90 -18.46 -21.42
N VAL A 12 23.49 -19.36 -20.51
CA VAL A 12 22.17 -19.31 -19.88
C VAL A 12 22.19 -18.13 -18.90
N PHE A 13 21.60 -17.00 -19.29
CA PHE A 13 21.31 -15.90 -18.37
C PHE A 13 20.15 -16.34 -17.47
N SER A 14 20.45 -16.81 -16.26
CA SER A 14 19.43 -16.97 -15.22
C SER A 14 18.94 -15.59 -14.80
N SER A 15 17.78 -15.18 -15.28
CA SER A 15 17.07 -14.01 -14.78
C SER A 15 16.61 -14.28 -13.35
N THR A 16 17.35 -13.81 -12.35
CA THR A 16 16.84 -13.70 -10.99
C THR A 16 15.77 -12.61 -10.99
N CYS A 17 14.51 -13.01 -10.98
CA CYS A 17 13.41 -12.10 -10.73
C CYS A 17 13.45 -11.74 -9.24
N PHE A 18 14.09 -10.63 -8.89
CA PHE A 18 13.97 -10.07 -7.54
C PHE A 18 12.52 -9.65 -7.32
N ALA A 19 11.94 -10.06 -6.19
CA ALA A 19 10.62 -9.58 -5.80
C ALA A 19 10.65 -8.05 -5.68
N ALA A 20 9.70 -7.37 -6.32
CA ALA A 20 9.54 -5.94 -6.17
C ALA A 20 8.95 -5.66 -4.78
N CYS A 21 9.77 -5.12 -3.87
CA CYS A 21 9.36 -4.77 -2.50
C CYS A 21 8.60 -3.43 -2.43
N GLU A 22 7.82 -3.13 -3.47
CA GLU A 22 6.97 -1.97 -3.55
C GLU A 22 5.74 -2.22 -4.41
N THR A 23 4.72 -1.38 -4.24
CA THR A 23 3.57 -1.36 -5.13
C THR A 23 3.01 0.04 -5.29
N SER A 24 2.54 0.36 -6.49
CA SER A 24 1.72 1.56 -6.72
C SER A 24 0.27 1.28 -6.36
N LEU A 25 -0.37 2.20 -5.66
CA LEU A 25 -1.80 2.20 -5.38
C LEU A 25 -2.34 3.57 -5.81
N SER A 26 -3.51 3.63 -6.42
CA SER A 26 -4.14 4.91 -6.71
C SER A 26 -5.59 4.96 -6.27
N ALA A 27 -6.08 6.17 -6.02
CA ALA A 27 -7.49 6.45 -5.78
C ALA A 27 -7.94 7.63 -6.65
N ALA A 28 -9.25 7.80 -6.77
CA ALA A 28 -9.86 8.92 -7.50
C ALA A 28 -11.08 9.45 -6.75
N ASP A 29 -11.68 10.53 -7.27
CA ASP A 29 -12.82 11.24 -6.65
C ASP A 29 -14.07 10.37 -6.43
N ASN A 30 -14.08 9.12 -6.92
CA ASN A 30 -15.16 8.14 -6.73
C ASN A 30 -15.03 7.31 -5.43
N MET A 31 -14.12 7.67 -4.51
CA MET A 31 -13.88 6.95 -3.25
C MET A 31 -13.58 5.45 -3.46
N MET A 32 -12.69 5.14 -4.40
CA MET A 32 -12.22 3.77 -4.63
C MET A 32 -10.70 3.74 -4.82
N PHE A 33 -10.05 2.78 -4.16
CA PHE A 33 -8.73 2.35 -4.59
C PHE A 33 -8.82 1.61 -5.94
N ASP A 34 -7.77 1.66 -6.75
CA ASP A 34 -7.65 0.92 -8.01
C ASP A 34 -7.38 -0.58 -7.79
N LYS A 35 -6.81 -0.94 -6.63
CA LYS A 35 -6.59 -2.33 -6.21
C LYS A 35 -7.48 -2.70 -5.03
N ARG A 36 -7.83 -3.98 -4.95
CA ARG A 36 -8.53 -4.59 -3.79
C ARG A 36 -7.64 -5.52 -2.98
N LYS A 37 -6.47 -5.86 -3.50
CA LYS A 37 -5.50 -6.77 -2.90
C LYS A 37 -4.09 -6.24 -3.15
N ILE A 38 -3.25 -6.33 -2.12
CA ILE A 38 -1.80 -6.12 -2.19
C ILE A 38 -1.14 -7.36 -1.63
N SER A 39 -0.16 -7.90 -2.36
CA SER A 39 0.68 -9.00 -1.89
C SER A 39 2.06 -8.46 -1.56
N VAL A 40 2.55 -8.80 -0.37
CA VAL A 40 3.91 -8.50 0.10
C VAL A 40 4.71 -9.79 0.08
N ASP A 41 5.82 -9.80 -0.63
CA ASP A 41 6.73 -10.95 -0.62
C ASP A 41 7.42 -11.06 0.75
N SER A 42 7.39 -12.25 1.33
CA SER A 42 8.03 -12.56 2.61
C SER A 42 9.56 -12.44 2.58
N SER A 43 10.19 -12.36 1.40
CA SER A 43 11.62 -12.07 1.26
C SER A 43 11.96 -10.58 1.43
N CYS A 44 10.97 -9.68 1.41
CA CYS A 44 11.21 -8.25 1.59
C CYS A 44 11.46 -7.95 3.06
N GLU A 45 12.50 -7.18 3.39
CA GLU A 45 12.69 -6.61 4.75
C GLU A 45 11.81 -5.36 4.96
N LYS A 46 11.57 -4.62 3.88
CA LYS A 46 10.79 -3.40 3.88
C LYS A 46 9.89 -3.40 2.66
N PHE A 47 8.64 -3.00 2.84
CA PHE A 47 7.69 -2.85 1.73
C PHE A 47 7.20 -1.41 1.62
N VAL A 48 7.07 -0.90 0.39
CA VAL A 48 6.64 0.47 0.10
C VAL A 48 5.32 0.47 -0.65
N ILE A 49 4.37 1.30 -0.22
CA ILE A 49 3.18 1.62 -1.03
C ILE A 49 3.34 3.07 -1.51
N ASN A 50 3.44 3.24 -2.82
CA ASN A 50 3.43 4.54 -3.49
C ASN A 50 1.98 4.87 -3.85
N PHE A 51 1.39 5.85 -3.18
CA PHE A 51 -0.01 6.23 -3.29
C PHE A 51 -0.18 7.50 -4.11
N GLU A 52 -1.11 7.48 -5.06
CA GLU A 52 -1.45 8.61 -5.92
C GLU A 52 -2.96 8.87 -5.89
N HIS A 53 -3.33 10.14 -5.79
CA HIS A 53 -4.72 10.56 -5.95
C HIS A 53 -4.94 11.16 -7.35
N LYS A 54 -5.54 10.39 -8.27
CA LYS A 54 -5.74 10.74 -9.68
C LYS A 54 -6.94 11.65 -9.97
N GLY A 55 -7.73 11.95 -8.93
CA GLY A 55 -8.84 12.89 -9.01
C GLY A 55 -8.40 14.37 -8.99
N LYS A 56 -9.37 15.27 -8.76
CA LYS A 56 -9.15 16.73 -8.73
C LYS A 56 -9.63 17.38 -7.44
N MET A 57 -10.32 16.64 -6.56
CA MET A 57 -10.87 17.22 -5.34
C MET A 57 -9.75 17.60 -4.35
N PRO A 58 -9.86 18.74 -3.65
CA PRO A 58 -8.94 19.08 -2.58
C PRO A 58 -9.14 18.15 -1.37
N ILE A 59 -8.14 18.10 -0.48
CA ILE A 59 -8.14 17.28 0.75
C ILE A 59 -9.46 17.40 1.53
N ALA A 60 -9.95 18.63 1.72
CA ALA A 60 -11.16 18.87 2.53
C ALA A 60 -12.46 18.29 1.94
N ALA A 61 -12.51 18.04 0.62
CA ALA A 61 -13.71 17.56 -0.07
C ALA A 61 -13.62 16.08 -0.47
N GLY A 62 -12.41 15.55 -0.68
CA GLY A 62 -12.22 14.20 -1.18
C GLY A 62 -10.85 13.61 -0.87
N GLY A 63 -10.19 14.07 0.20
CA GLY A 63 -8.86 13.59 0.56
C GLY A 63 -8.81 12.09 0.81
N HIS A 64 -7.69 11.47 0.45
CA HIS A 64 -7.47 10.04 0.62
C HIS A 64 -6.11 9.75 1.24
N ASN A 65 -6.02 8.65 1.97
CA ASN A 65 -4.77 8.08 2.46
C ASN A 65 -4.86 6.56 2.42
N VAL A 66 -3.76 5.92 2.80
CA VAL A 66 -3.67 4.49 2.99
C VAL A 66 -3.24 4.25 4.43
N VAL A 67 -3.98 3.44 5.17
CA VAL A 67 -3.68 3.01 6.54
C VAL A 67 -3.67 1.50 6.58
N ILE A 68 -2.55 0.90 7.01
CA ILE A 68 -2.39 -0.55 7.16
C ILE A 68 -2.72 -0.95 8.60
N ILE A 69 -3.62 -1.91 8.75
CA ILE A 69 -4.07 -2.42 10.04
C ILE A 69 -4.23 -3.95 9.99
N LYS A 70 -4.26 -4.61 11.16
CA LYS A 70 -4.72 -6.00 11.24
C LYS A 70 -6.23 -6.04 11.00
N THR A 71 -6.72 -7.07 10.30
CA THR A 71 -8.15 -7.22 9.97
C THR A 71 -9.03 -7.20 11.22
N LYS A 72 -8.58 -7.84 12.30
CA LYS A 72 -9.30 -7.88 13.58
C LYS A 72 -9.47 -6.51 14.25
N ASP A 73 -8.57 -5.56 13.94
CA ASP A 73 -8.53 -4.24 14.58
C ASP A 73 -9.39 -3.21 13.82
N PHE A 74 -10.00 -3.59 12.69
CA PHE A 74 -10.82 -2.71 11.85
C PHE A 74 -11.86 -1.93 12.66
N ASN A 75 -12.69 -2.63 13.44
CA ASN A 75 -13.75 -1.98 14.23
C ASN A 75 -13.20 -1.05 15.32
N THR A 76 -12.01 -1.33 15.85
CA THR A 76 -11.34 -0.48 16.84
C THR A 76 -10.80 0.79 16.19
N VAL A 77 -10.15 0.66 15.03
CA VAL A 77 -9.55 1.78 14.30
C VAL A 77 -10.63 2.72 13.77
N VAL A 78 -11.69 2.21 13.13
CA VAL A 78 -12.72 3.09 12.53
C VAL A 78 -13.51 3.88 13.57
N LYS A 79 -13.64 3.38 14.81
CA LYS A 79 -14.23 4.13 15.93
C LYS A 79 -13.36 5.27 16.44
N LYS A 80 -12.05 5.23 16.18
CA LYS A 80 -11.09 6.28 16.54
C LYS A 80 -10.99 7.35 15.46
N ILE A 81 -11.60 7.15 14.28
CA ILE A 81 -11.59 8.14 13.21
C ILE A 81 -12.47 9.33 13.62
N ASP A 82 -11.89 10.53 13.65
CA ASP A 82 -12.59 11.76 14.02
C ASP A 82 -12.15 12.93 13.13
N MET A 83 -13.12 13.61 12.51
CA MET A 83 -12.92 14.79 11.68
C MET A 83 -12.20 15.92 12.43
N LYS A 84 -12.41 16.03 13.76
CA LYS A 84 -11.82 17.07 14.60
C LYS A 84 -10.30 16.95 14.75
N LEU A 85 -9.73 15.79 14.46
CA LEU A 85 -8.29 15.55 14.55
C LEU A 85 -7.53 16.10 13.33
N GLY A 86 -8.22 16.58 12.29
CA GLY A 86 -7.60 17.18 11.13
C GLY A 86 -6.93 16.17 10.17
N ALA A 87 -6.64 16.65 8.97
CA ALA A 87 -6.07 15.83 7.89
C ALA A 87 -4.59 15.48 8.14
N GLU A 88 -3.87 16.32 8.87
CA GLU A 88 -2.47 16.16 9.26
C GLU A 88 -2.24 14.91 10.11
N THR A 89 -3.23 14.53 10.92
CA THR A 89 -3.19 13.27 11.71
C THR A 89 -3.71 12.08 10.90
N GLY A 90 -4.22 12.30 9.69
CA GLY A 90 -4.98 11.30 8.96
C GLY A 90 -6.35 11.01 9.59
N PHE A 91 -6.90 11.96 10.35
CA PHE A 91 -8.15 11.82 11.11
C PHE A 91 -8.12 10.70 12.15
N LEU A 92 -6.93 10.33 12.63
CA LEU A 92 -6.72 9.27 13.60
C LEU A 92 -5.79 9.76 14.72
N PRO A 93 -6.05 9.39 15.99
CA PRO A 93 -5.05 9.57 17.03
C PRO A 93 -3.90 8.57 16.80
N GLU A 94 -2.74 8.86 17.39
CA GLU A 94 -1.66 7.88 17.43
C GLU A 94 -2.10 6.64 18.23
N THR A 95 -1.96 5.46 17.64
CA THR A 95 -2.54 4.22 18.17
C THR A 95 -1.79 2.98 17.66
N PRO A 96 -1.60 1.93 18.49
CA PRO A 96 -0.78 0.78 18.11
C PRO A 96 -1.37 -0.12 17.01
N GLU A 97 -2.68 -0.01 16.73
CA GLU A 97 -3.36 -0.78 15.69
C GLU A 97 -3.01 -0.30 14.27
N VAL A 98 -2.49 0.93 14.13
CA VAL A 98 -2.00 1.47 12.86
C VAL A 98 -0.55 1.05 12.67
N LEU A 99 -0.31 0.16 11.70
CA LEU A 99 1.02 -0.38 11.42
C LEU A 99 1.87 0.57 10.57
N ALA A 100 1.22 1.27 9.64
CA ALA A 100 1.77 2.34 8.80
C ALA A 100 0.63 3.15 8.18
N LYS A 101 0.88 4.42 7.85
CA LYS A 101 -0.05 5.27 7.09
C LYS A 101 0.69 6.24 6.15
N THR A 102 0.04 6.65 5.07
CA THR A 102 0.42 7.85 4.32
C THR A 102 -0.17 9.10 4.97
N ALA A 103 0.30 10.28 4.55
CA ALA A 103 -0.47 11.52 4.71
C ALA A 103 -1.80 11.43 3.94
N ILE A 104 -2.77 12.27 4.31
CA ILE A 104 -3.95 12.53 3.49
C ILE A 104 -3.52 13.45 2.34
N ILE A 105 -3.85 13.07 1.12
CA ILE A 105 -3.55 13.81 -0.11
C ILE A 105 -4.83 14.08 -0.90
N GLY A 106 -4.82 15.19 -1.64
CA GLY A 106 -5.87 15.58 -2.58
C GLY A 106 -5.50 15.29 -4.04
N GLY A 107 -6.36 15.72 -4.95
CA GLY A 107 -6.21 15.53 -6.40
C GLY A 107 -4.87 16.00 -6.97
N GLY A 108 -4.20 15.10 -7.70
CA GLY A 108 -2.91 15.33 -8.35
C GLY A 108 -1.70 15.13 -7.44
N GLU A 109 -1.90 14.87 -6.16
CA GLU A 109 -0.81 14.67 -5.20
C GLU A 109 -0.43 13.19 -5.06
N THR A 110 0.74 12.95 -4.48
CA THR A 110 1.26 11.63 -4.15
C THR A 110 1.79 11.60 -2.72
N ALA A 111 1.77 10.41 -2.13
CA ALA A 111 2.39 10.13 -0.84
C ALA A 111 2.87 8.68 -0.83
N SER A 112 3.81 8.35 0.04
CA SER A 112 4.22 6.96 0.23
C SER A 112 4.20 6.58 1.70
N LEU A 113 3.94 5.31 1.97
CA LEU A 113 4.21 4.71 3.27
C LEU A 113 5.27 3.63 3.09
N SER A 114 5.99 3.36 4.17
CA SER A 114 6.95 2.27 4.23
C SER A 114 6.73 1.49 5.51
N ILE A 115 6.64 0.17 5.38
CA ILE A 115 6.41 -0.75 6.49
C ILE A 115 7.55 -1.76 6.54
N ASP A 116 8.11 -1.93 7.73
CA ASP A 116 9.00 -3.05 8.04
C ASP A 116 8.16 -4.33 8.03
N THR A 117 8.55 -5.30 7.19
CA THR A 117 7.77 -6.53 7.02
C THR A 117 7.81 -7.43 8.24
N SER A 118 8.73 -7.23 9.19
CA SER A 118 8.71 -7.91 10.49
C SER A 118 7.45 -7.60 11.32
N LYS A 119 6.74 -6.50 11.01
CA LYS A 119 5.42 -6.19 11.58
C LYS A 119 4.28 -7.02 10.99
N LEU A 120 4.56 -7.75 9.92
CA LEU A 120 3.62 -8.57 9.17
C LEU A 120 3.99 -10.06 9.32
N GLU A 121 3.01 -10.87 9.69
CA GLU A 121 3.15 -12.30 9.86
C GLU A 121 2.76 -13.00 8.55
N LYS A 122 3.55 -13.99 8.12
CA LYS A 122 3.19 -14.83 6.97
C LYS A 122 1.86 -15.55 7.23
N GLY A 123 0.91 -15.44 6.30
CA GLY A 123 -0.46 -15.94 6.51
C GLY A 123 -1.32 -15.09 7.45
N GLY A 124 -0.79 -13.98 7.97
CA GLY A 124 -1.56 -13.00 8.74
C GLY A 124 -2.59 -12.28 7.88
N SER A 125 -3.69 -11.84 8.50
CA SER A 125 -4.78 -11.14 7.80
C SER A 125 -4.71 -9.63 8.04
N TYR A 126 -4.33 -8.87 7.02
CA TYR A 126 -4.23 -7.41 7.07
C TYR A 126 -5.19 -6.75 6.09
N GLN A 127 -5.49 -5.48 6.35
CA GLN A 127 -6.25 -4.63 5.44
C GLN A 127 -5.56 -3.29 5.29
N PHE A 128 -5.71 -2.71 4.11
CA PHE A 128 -5.45 -1.29 3.90
C PHE A 128 -6.78 -0.56 3.75
N ILE A 129 -6.93 0.58 4.41
CA ILE A 129 -8.15 1.40 4.41
C ILE A 129 -7.82 2.87 4.13
N CYS A 130 -8.82 3.65 3.71
CA CYS A 130 -8.77 5.10 3.84
C CYS A 130 -9.43 5.53 5.16
N SER A 131 -8.76 6.39 5.93
CA SER A 131 -9.26 6.90 7.21
C SER A 131 -9.91 8.28 7.12
N PHE A 132 -10.06 8.85 5.93
CA PHE A 132 -10.94 10.00 5.75
C PHE A 132 -12.35 9.63 6.27
N PRO A 133 -12.98 10.44 7.15
CA PRO A 133 -14.20 10.05 7.85
C PRO A 133 -15.30 9.52 6.91
N GLY A 134 -15.67 8.26 7.11
CA GLY A 134 -16.69 7.55 6.32
C GLY A 134 -16.15 6.72 5.14
N HIS A 135 -14.98 7.05 4.59
CA HIS A 135 -14.46 6.36 3.39
C HIS A 135 -14.12 4.89 3.64
N TYR A 136 -13.67 4.55 4.86
CA TYR A 136 -13.31 3.18 5.28
C TYR A 136 -14.38 2.12 4.98
N ALA A 137 -15.65 2.50 4.85
CA ALA A 137 -16.75 1.59 4.54
C ALA A 137 -16.57 0.91 3.17
N VAL A 138 -16.05 1.65 2.19
CA VAL A 138 -15.90 1.21 0.79
C VAL A 138 -14.45 1.25 0.30
N MET A 139 -13.64 2.18 0.80
CA MET A 139 -12.22 2.33 0.49
C MET A 139 -11.38 1.42 1.39
N ARG A 140 -11.40 0.12 1.07
CA ARG A 140 -10.58 -0.88 1.73
C ARG A 140 -10.22 -2.04 0.81
N GLY A 141 -9.14 -2.74 1.14
CA GLY A 141 -8.71 -3.96 0.48
C GLY A 141 -7.86 -4.82 1.41
N THR A 142 -7.50 -6.01 0.94
CA THR A 142 -6.68 -6.96 1.71
C THR A 142 -5.19 -6.76 1.45
N LEU A 143 -4.40 -6.94 2.49
CA LEU A 143 -2.95 -7.06 2.38
C LEU A 143 -2.55 -8.44 2.90
N GLU A 144 -1.85 -9.19 2.08
CA GLU A 144 -1.41 -10.56 2.38
C GLU A 144 0.12 -10.65 2.25
N VAL A 145 0.72 -11.48 3.09
CA VAL A 145 2.16 -11.79 3.03
C VAL A 145 2.33 -13.19 2.47
N SER A 146 3.05 -13.31 1.35
CA SER A 146 3.26 -14.57 0.60
C SER A 146 4.70 -15.06 0.65
#